data_AF-A0A6I5HM16-F1
#
_entry.id   AF-A0A6I5HM16-F1
#
_cell.length_a   1.000
_cell.length_b   1.000
_cell.length_c   1.000
_cell.angle_alpha   90.00
_cell.angle_beta   90.00
_cell.angle_gamma   90.00
#
_symmetry.space_group_name_H-M   'P 1'
#
loop_
_entity.id
_entity.type
_entity.pdbx_description
1 polymer ?
#
loop_
_entity_poly.entity_id
_entity_poly.type
_entity_poly.pdbx_seq_one_letter_code
_entity_poly.pdbx_strand_id
1 'polypeptide(L)' 'MADEALPADEWDGIVLDEEFIRSAGSREPSARARMLAARWRAEEPQPEPWRSDEPPAGWFFSKARRRRWRRR' A
#
# COMPACT_ATOMS: atom_id res chain seq x y z
N MET A 1 45.83 -9.60 15.88
CA MET A 1 44.39 -9.64 15.56
C MET A 1 44.01 -8.21 15.25
N ALA A 2 43.99 -7.85 13.96
CA ALA A 2 43.64 -6.50 13.55
C ALA A 2 42.16 -6.28 13.86
N ASP A 3 41.87 -5.22 14.62
CA ASP A 3 40.53 -4.70 14.83
C ASP A 3 40.12 -3.99 13.54
N GLU A 4 39.61 -4.77 12.59
CA GLU A 4 39.04 -4.25 11.35
C GLU A 4 37.69 -3.63 11.71
N ALA A 5 37.72 -2.38 12.15
CA ALA A 5 36.53 -1.56 12.30
C ALA A 5 35.86 -1.49 10.92
N LEU A 6 34.79 -2.25 10.74
CA LEU A 6 33.98 -2.19 9.53
C LEU A 6 33.57 -0.73 9.31
N PRO A 7 33.61 -0.23 8.06
CA PRO A 7 33.18 1.13 7.79
C PRO A 7 31.75 1.28 8.31
N ALA A 8 31.53 2.30 9.16
CA ALA A 8 30.20 2.61 9.67
C ALA A 8 29.23 2.68 8.48
N ASP A 9 28.14 1.92 8.57
CA ASP A 9 27.14 1.89 7.50
C ASP A 9 26.47 3.27 7.44
N GLU A 10 25.94 3.63 6.27
CA GLU A 10 25.24 4.91 6.04
C GLU A 10 24.11 5.15 7.07
N TRP A 11 23.65 4.06 7.67
CA TRP A 11 22.54 3.99 8.62
C TRP A 11 22.95 4.13 10.10
N ASP A 12 24.22 3.93 10.46
CA ASP A 12 24.65 3.80 11.86
C ASP A 12 24.59 5.12 12.67
N GLY A 13 24.42 6.26 11.99
CA GLY A 13 24.29 7.59 12.62
C GLY A 13 22.94 8.27 12.40
N ILE A 14 21.99 7.61 11.74
CA ILE A 14 20.71 8.23 11.40
C ILE A 14 19.76 8.18 12.60
N VAL A 15 19.33 9.36 13.05
CA VAL A 15 18.32 9.51 14.11
C VAL A 15 16.94 9.68 13.47
N LEU A 16 16.06 8.72 13.70
CA LEU A 16 14.69 8.67 13.16
C LEU A 16 13.69 9.42 14.05
N ASP A 17 13.93 10.72 14.26
CA ASP A 17 13.08 11.56 15.09
C ASP A 17 11.98 12.29 14.30
N GLU A 18 11.25 13.17 14.97
CA GLU A 18 10.13 13.89 14.36
C GLU A 18 10.59 14.92 13.31
N GLU A 19 11.79 15.47 13.45
CA GLU A 19 12.38 16.37 12.46
C GLU A 19 12.76 15.60 11.19
N PHE A 20 13.36 14.42 11.35
CA PHE A 20 13.65 13.50 10.25
C PHE A 20 12.38 13.14 9.45
N ILE A 21 11.29 12.76 10.13
CA ILE A 21 10.02 12.41 9.47
C ILE A 21 9.43 13.61 8.73
N ARG A 22 9.46 14.81 9.32
CA ARG A 22 8.92 16.03 8.70
C ARG A 22 9.77 16.52 7.53
N SER A 23 11.08 16.26 7.55
CA SER A 23 12.00 16.59 6.45
C SER A 23 11.78 15.72 5.21
N ALA A 24 11.20 14.52 5.39
CA ALA A 24 10.86 13.65 4.28
C ALA A 24 9.77 14.30 3.41
N GLY A 25 10.15 14.75 2.22
CA GLY A 25 9.22 15.37 1.27
C GLY A 25 8.01 14.47 0.99
N SER A 26 6.82 14.98 1.24
CA SER A 26 5.57 14.27 0.96
C SER A 26 5.33 14.16 -0.55
N ARG A 27 5.68 13.02 -1.15
CA ARG A 27 5.26 12.67 -2.51
C ARG A 27 3.83 12.11 -2.47
N GLU A 28 2.88 13.03 -2.56
CA GLU A 28 1.42 12.83 -2.71
C GLU A 28 0.88 11.46 -2.22
N PRO A 29 0.44 11.37 -0.95
CA PRO A 29 -0.14 10.14 -0.37
C PRO A 29 -1.24 9.51 -1.24
N SER A 30 -1.95 10.34 -2.00
CA SER A 30 -3.06 9.94 -2.85
C SER A 30 -2.75 9.88 -4.34
N ALA A 31 -1.66 10.47 -4.84
CA ALA A 31 -1.45 10.52 -6.28
C ALA A 31 -0.92 9.21 -6.83
N ARG A 32 -0.01 8.55 -6.12
CA ARG A 32 0.42 7.20 -6.50
C ARG A 32 -0.78 6.26 -6.54
N ALA A 33 -1.69 6.38 -5.57
CA ALA A 33 -2.95 5.64 -5.55
C ALA A 33 -3.88 6.00 -6.73
N ARG A 34 -4.04 7.30 -7.06
CA ARG A 34 -4.82 7.76 -8.23
C ARG A 34 -4.24 7.26 -9.56
N MET A 35 -2.91 7.31 -9.71
CA MET A 35 -2.21 6.79 -10.90
C MET A 35 -2.37 5.27 -11.02
N LEU A 36 -2.20 4.54 -9.91
CA LEU A 36 -2.40 3.10 -9.87
C LEU A 36 -3.84 2.72 -10.23
N ALA A 37 -4.83 3.44 -9.68
CA ALA A 37 -6.25 3.25 -9.98
C ALA A 37 -6.61 3.61 -11.44
N ALA A 38 -5.92 4.58 -12.06
CA ALA A 38 -6.07 4.86 -13.48
C ALA A 38 -5.50 3.73 -14.35
N ARG A 39 -4.31 3.23 -14.01
CA ARG A 39 -3.69 2.09 -14.69
C ARG A 39 -4.57 0.84 -14.60
N TRP A 40 -5.04 0.48 -13.41
CA TRP A 40 -5.87 -0.71 -13.19
C TRP A 40 -7.26 -0.65 -13.82
N ARG A 41 -7.77 0.55 -14.13
CA ARG A 41 -9.01 0.68 -14.92
C ARG A 41 -8.81 0.30 -16.39
N ALA A 42 -7.60 0.45 -16.92
CA ALA A 42 -7.26 0.07 -18.29
C ALA A 42 -6.68 -1.36 -18.35
N GLU A 43 -5.90 -1.73 -17.34
CA GLU A 43 -5.17 -3.00 -17.23
C GLU A 43 -5.49 -3.63 -15.87
N GLU A 44 -6.67 -4.25 -15.78
CA GLU A 44 -7.01 -4.98 -14.56
C GLU A 44 -6.04 -6.16 -14.36
N PRO A 45 -5.58 -6.40 -13.12
CA PRO A 45 -4.74 -7.56 -12.86
C PRO A 45 -5.55 -8.83 -13.09
N GLN A 46 -4.94 -9.79 -13.79
CA GLN A 46 -5.55 -11.10 -14.00
C GLN A 46 -5.68 -11.86 -12.69
N PRO A 47 -6.69 -12.74 -12.57
CA PRO A 47 -6.88 -13.53 -11.37
C PRO A 47 -5.74 -14.55 -11.24
N GLU A 48 -5.15 -14.59 -10.05
CA GLU A 48 -4.09 -15.55 -9.71
C GLU A 48 -4.65 -16.61 -8.75
N PRO A 49 -4.17 -17.86 -8.79
CA PRO A 49 -4.73 -18.96 -7.98
C PRO A 49 -4.72 -18.72 -6.46
N TRP A 50 -3.79 -17.90 -5.97
CA TRP A 50 -3.69 -17.51 -4.55
C TRP A 50 -4.44 -16.22 -4.21
N ARG A 51 -4.96 -15.49 -5.22
CA ARG A 51 -5.80 -14.32 -5.02
C ARG A 51 -7.25 -14.75 -4.99
N SER A 52 -7.92 -14.46 -3.88
CA SER A 52 -9.37 -14.62 -3.77
C SER A 52 -10.06 -13.42 -4.42
N ASP A 53 -9.92 -13.30 -5.75
CA ASP A 53 -10.61 -12.26 -6.53
C ASP A 53 -12.12 -12.50 -6.59
N GLU A 54 -12.54 -13.74 -6.32
CA GLU A 54 -13.93 -14.07 -6.01
C GLU A 54 -14.24 -13.75 -4.54
N PRO A 55 -15.30 -12.97 -4.24
CA PRO A 55 -15.62 -12.60 -2.87
C PRO A 55 -15.82 -13.86 -2.01
N PRO A 56 -15.10 -13.99 -0.86
CA PRO A 56 -15.06 -15.21 -0.05
C PRO A 56 -16.42 -15.60 0.55
N ALA A 57 -17.42 -14.72 0.47
CA ALA A 57 -18.79 -15.04 0.80
C ALA A 57 -19.75 -14.22 -0.06
N GLY A 58 -20.49 -14.88 -0.97
CA GLY A 58 -21.43 -14.27 -1.91
C GLY A 58 -22.52 -13.38 -1.28
N TRP A 59 -22.69 -13.39 0.05
CA TRP A 59 -23.63 -12.51 0.76
C TRP A 59 -23.06 -11.12 1.07
N PHE A 60 -21.74 -10.95 1.29
CA PHE A 60 -21.11 -9.66 1.67
C PHE A 60 -21.14 -8.62 0.54
N PHE A 61 -20.82 -9.01 -0.69
CA PHE A 61 -20.87 -8.15 -1.87
C PHE A 61 -22.14 -8.32 -2.70
N SER A 62 -23.13 -9.06 -2.20
CA SER A 62 -24.38 -9.27 -2.93
C SER A 62 -25.00 -7.92 -3.32
N LYS A 63 -25.36 -7.77 -4.60
CA LYS A 63 -26.15 -6.63 -5.08
C LYS A 63 -27.44 -6.47 -4.27
N ALA A 64 -27.98 -7.56 -3.72
CA ALA A 64 -29.12 -7.59 -2.81
C ALA A 64 -28.86 -6.76 -1.52
N ARG A 65 -27.72 -6.94 -0.86
CA ARG A 65 -27.34 -6.15 0.33
C ARG A 65 -27.15 -4.67 0.01
N ARG A 66 -26.46 -4.34 -1.09
CA ARG A 66 -26.25 -2.95 -1.53
C ARG A 66 -27.58 -2.22 -1.77
N ARG A 67 -28.58 -2.90 -2.36
CA ARG A 67 -29.93 -2.34 -2.57
C ARG A 67 -30.69 -2.11 -1.26
N ARG A 68 -30.47 -2.92 -0.23
CA ARG A 68 -31.11 -2.76 1.08
C ARG A 68 -30.61 -1.54 1.84
N TRP A 69 -29.31 -1.21 1.73
CA TRP A 69 -28.71 -0.06 2.43
C TRP A 69 -29.08 1.28 1.80
N ARG A 70 -29.32 1.33 0.48
CA ARG A 70 -29.76 2.55 -0.23
C ARG A 70 -31.22 2.94 -0.01
N ARG A 71 -32.00 2.11 0.70
CA ARG A 71 -33.42 2.36 1.02
C ARG A 71 -33.63 2.82 2.47
N ARG A 72 -32.55 3.17 3.17
CA ARG A 72 -32.58 3.78 4.50
C ARG A 72 -32.00 5.18 4.41
#